data_AF-A0A942LHE8-F1
#
_entry.id   AF-A0A942LHE8-F1
#
_cell.length_a   1.000
_cell.length_b   1.000
_cell.length_c   1.000
_cell.angle_alpha   90.00
_cell.angle_beta   90.00
_cell.angle_gamma   90.00
#
_symmetry.space_group_name_H-M   'P 1'
#
loop_
_entity.id
_entity.type
_entity.pdbx_description
1 polymer ?
#
loop_
_entity_poly.entity_id
_entity_poly.type
_entity_poly.pdbx_seq_one_letter_code
_entity_poly.pdbx_strand_id
1 'polypeptide(L)' 'MLARTVAPEALDHLPAQDPAAQRSRRDLMRVHRAMGSCALLSRAWQSLVPAWQGQRPLRVLELGAGDGTLLLGVARALAP' A
#
# COMPACT_ATOMS: atom_id res chain seq x y z
N MET A 1 -0.75 -24.38 22.53
CA MET A 1 -1.01 -23.30 21.54
C MET A 1 -0.30 -22.05 22.06
N LEU A 2 0.53 -21.37 21.26
CA LEU A 2 1.15 -20.11 21.73
C LEU A 2 0.06 -19.04 21.90
N ALA A 3 0.12 -18.27 22.99
CA ALA A 3 -0.75 -17.12 23.18
C ALA A 3 -0.37 -16.01 22.18
N ARG A 4 -1.35 -15.51 21.42
CA ARG A 4 -1.15 -14.34 20.56
C ARG A 4 -0.97 -13.12 21.46
N THR A 5 0.13 -12.40 21.26
CA THR A 5 0.45 -11.18 22.01
C THR A 5 0.76 -10.05 21.04
N VAL A 6 0.34 -8.84 21.40
CA VAL A 6 0.72 -7.61 20.70
C VAL A 6 1.87 -7.00 21.49
N ALA A 7 2.97 -6.72 20.80
CA ALA A 7 4.16 -6.08 21.36
C ALA A 7 4.51 -4.87 20.50
N PRO A 8 5.16 -3.83 21.06
CA PRO A 8 5.66 -2.71 20.28
C PRO A 8 6.57 -3.20 19.15
N GLU A 9 6.38 -2.64 17.96
CA GLU A 9 7.25 -2.86 16.82
C GLU A 9 8.47 -1.92 16.90
N ALA A 10 9.61 -2.33 16.33
CA ALA A 10 10.81 -1.50 16.25
C ALA A 10 10.56 -0.12 15.61
N LEU A 11 9.63 0.00 14.67
CA LEU A 11 9.32 1.27 13.99
C LEU A 11 8.43 2.21 14.81
N ASP A 12 7.71 1.72 15.82
CA ASP A 12 6.75 2.50 16.61
C ASP A 12 7.41 3.69 17.35
N HIS A 13 8.70 3.56 17.62
CA HIS A 13 9.47 4.53 18.40
C HIS A 13 10.35 5.44 17.55
N LEU A 14 10.44 5.19 16.24
CA LEU A 14 11.34 5.94 15.37
C LEU A 14 10.65 7.19 14.80
N PRO A 15 11.29 8.38 14.88
CA PRO A 15 10.83 9.54 14.14
C PRO A 15 10.72 9.26 12.65
N ALA A 16 9.80 9.94 11.96
CA ALA A 16 9.61 9.72 10.53
C ALA A 16 10.88 9.99 9.70
N GLN A 17 11.73 10.92 10.14
CA GLN A 17 12.99 11.29 9.50
C GLN A 17 14.17 10.41 9.93
N ASP A 18 13.97 9.45 10.83
CA ASP A 18 15.02 8.53 11.26
C ASP A 18 15.56 7.71 10.06
N PRO A 19 16.89 7.57 9.90
CA PRO A 19 17.46 6.82 8.78
C PRO A 19 16.98 5.37 8.67
N ALA A 20 16.71 4.69 9.78
CA ALA A 20 16.19 3.32 9.79
C ALA A 20 14.71 3.28 9.36
N ALA A 21 13.89 4.24 9.82
CA ALA A 21 12.50 4.37 9.36
C ALA A 21 12.43 4.66 7.84
N GLN A 22 13.30 5.54 7.33
CA GLN A 22 13.41 5.81 5.90
C GLN A 22 13.92 4.60 5.10
N ARG A 23 14.84 3.81 5.66
CA ARG A 23 15.31 2.57 5.03
C ARG A 23 14.18 1.55 4.94
N SER A 24 13.42 1.34 6.02
CA SER A 24 12.26 0.44 6.03
C SER A 24 11.25 0.78 4.91
N ARG A 25 10.89 2.07 4.75
CA ARG A 25 10.02 2.52 3.64
C ARG A 25 10.61 2.22 2.25
N ARG A 26 11.92 2.43 2.07
CA ARG A 26 12.59 2.07 0.81
C ARG A 26 12.60 0.58 0.54
N ASP A 27 12.75 -0.23 1.57
CA ASP A 27 12.67 -1.68 1.45
C ASP A 27 11.26 -2.13 1.08
N LEU A 28 10.22 -1.51 1.67
CA LEU A 28 8.83 -1.73 1.27
C LEU A 28 8.58 -1.43 -0.22
N MET A 29 9.09 -0.31 -0.74
CA MET A 29 9.02 -0.01 -2.18
C MET A 29 9.66 -1.10 -3.05
N ARG A 30 10.81 -1.63 -2.63
CA ARG A 30 11.52 -2.70 -3.35
C ARG A 30 10.70 -3.99 -3.34
N VAL A 31 10.08 -4.32 -2.21
CA VAL A 31 9.17 -5.48 -2.08
C VAL A 31 7.99 -5.32 -3.03
N HIS A 32 7.33 -4.15 -3.05
CA HIS A 32 6.23 -3.90 -3.98
C HIS A 32 6.63 -4.07 -5.44
N ARG A 33 7.83 -3.59 -5.80
CA ARG A 33 8.38 -3.76 -7.15
C ARG A 33 8.65 -5.24 -7.47
N ALA A 34 9.30 -5.96 -6.57
CA ALA A 34 9.64 -7.37 -6.75
C ALA A 34 8.38 -8.25 -6.87
N MET A 35 7.34 -7.94 -6.10
CA MET A 35 6.06 -8.65 -6.14
C MET A 35 5.14 -8.19 -7.27
N GLY A 36 5.47 -7.13 -8.00
CA GLY A 36 4.59 -6.53 -9.00
C GLY A 36 3.27 -6.03 -8.42
N SER A 37 3.25 -5.59 -7.14
CA SER A 37 2.04 -5.28 -6.38
C SER A 37 1.12 -4.28 -7.09
N CYS A 38 1.69 -3.22 -7.67
CA CYS A 38 0.91 -2.20 -8.39
C CYS A 38 0.17 -2.78 -9.60
N ALA A 39 0.85 -3.61 -10.41
CA ALA A 39 0.24 -4.25 -11.59
C ALA A 39 -0.82 -5.28 -11.18
N LEU A 40 -0.54 -6.08 -10.13
CA LEU A 40 -1.48 -7.06 -9.60
C LEU A 40 -2.76 -6.37 -9.10
N LEU A 41 -2.62 -5.31 -8.29
CA LEU A 41 -3.76 -4.55 -7.77
C LEU A 41 -4.52 -3.83 -8.87
N SER A 42 -3.85 -3.25 -9.87
CA SER A 42 -4.53 -2.59 -11.00
C SER A 42 -5.37 -3.58 -11.81
N ARG A 43 -4.86 -4.79 -12.04
CA ARG A 43 -5.61 -5.87 -12.71
C ARG A 43 -6.78 -6.35 -11.85
N ALA A 44 -6.55 -6.56 -10.56
CA ALA A 44 -7.61 -6.94 -9.62
C ALA A 44 -8.72 -5.88 -9.58
N TRP A 45 -8.35 -4.60 -9.59
CA TRP A 45 -9.28 -3.47 -9.62
C TRP A 45 -10.21 -3.53 -10.84
N GLN A 46 -9.65 -3.75 -12.04
CA GLN A 46 -10.46 -3.88 -13.27
C GLN A 46 -11.46 -5.04 -13.18
N SER A 47 -11.13 -6.11 -12.45
CA SER A 47 -12.03 -7.26 -12.25
C SER A 47 -13.05 -7.08 -11.12
N LEU A 48 -12.73 -6.31 -10.08
CA LEU A 48 -13.57 -6.12 -8.89
C LEU A 48 -14.47 -4.89 -8.99
N VAL A 49 -14.06 -3.91 -9.80
CA VAL A 49 -14.79 -2.67 -10.00
C VAL A 49 -15.36 -2.51 -11.44
N PRO A 50 -15.79 -3.56 -12.16
CA PRO A 50 -16.32 -3.42 -13.52
C PRO A 50 -17.67 -2.70 -13.56
N ALA A 51 -18.39 -2.64 -12.43
CA ALA A 51 -19.67 -1.94 -12.31
C ALA A 51 -19.52 -0.41 -12.14
N TRP A 52 -18.31 0.08 -11.88
CA TRP A 52 -18.08 1.51 -11.73
C TRP A 52 -17.82 2.18 -13.07
N GLN A 53 -18.90 2.55 -13.76
CA GLN A 53 -18.87 3.22 -15.06
C GLN A 53 -18.51 4.73 -14.96
N GLY A 54 -17.74 5.15 -13.95
CA GLY A 54 -17.41 6.57 -13.75
C GLY A 54 -18.60 7.46 -13.36
N GLN A 55 -19.75 6.88 -13.01
CA GLN A 55 -20.98 7.64 -12.76
C GLN A 55 -20.90 8.52 -11.49
N ARG A 56 -20.01 8.19 -10.53
CA ARG A 56 -19.77 8.96 -9.29
C ARG A 56 -18.37 8.71 -8.75
N PRO A 57 -17.61 9.68 -8.20
CA PRO A 57 -16.26 9.43 -7.68
C PRO A 57 -16.17 8.26 -6.68
N LEU A 58 -15.23 7.33 -6.88
CA LEU A 58 -14.92 6.29 -5.88
C LEU A 58 -14.09 6.88 -4.75
N ARG A 59 -14.43 6.50 -3.52
CA ARG A 59 -13.66 6.82 -2.32
C ARG A 59 -13.04 5.52 -1.82
N VAL A 60 -11.72 5.52 -1.71
CA VAL A 60 -10.91 4.34 -1.36
C VAL A 60 -10.11 4.65 -0.11
N LEU A 61 -10.02 3.69 0.80
CA LEU A 61 -9.20 3.77 2.00
C LEU A 61 -8.10 2.68 1.94
N GLU A 62 -6.84 3.10 2.10
CA GLU A 62 -5.71 2.18 2.27
C GLU A 62 -5.40 2.05 3.76
N LEU A 63 -5.58 0.83 4.31
CA LEU A 63 -5.18 0.52 5.68
C LEU A 63 -3.74 0.01 5.67
N GLY A 64 -2.83 0.79 6.25
CA GLY A 64 -1.41 0.46 6.26
C GLY A 64 -0.69 0.81 4.95
N ALA A 65 -0.75 2.08 4.52
CA ALA A 65 -0.20 2.54 3.25
C ALA A 65 1.34 2.59 3.18
N GLY A 66 2.05 2.39 4.30
CA GLY A 66 3.49 2.50 4.37
C GLY A 66 3.98 3.90 3.98
N ASP A 67 4.48 4.06 2.76
CA ASP A 67 4.93 5.34 2.19
C ASP A 67 3.91 6.01 1.26
N GLY A 68 2.74 5.40 1.05
CA GLY A 68 1.63 5.91 0.23
C GLY A 68 1.86 5.79 -1.28
N THR A 69 2.96 5.19 -1.73
CA THR A 69 3.29 5.15 -3.16
C THR A 69 2.57 4.04 -3.93
N LEU A 70 2.18 2.95 -3.26
CA LEU A 70 1.54 1.81 -3.91
C LEU A 70 0.17 2.18 -4.50
N LEU A 71 -0.78 2.61 -3.67
CA LEU A 71 -2.13 2.92 -4.15
C LEU A 71 -2.15 4.19 -5.01
N LEU A 72 -1.23 5.14 -4.79
CA LEU A 72 -1.01 6.26 -5.71
C LEU A 72 -0.58 5.76 -7.10
N GLY A 73 0.30 4.76 -7.16
CA GLY A 73 0.68 4.10 -8.40
C GLY A 73 -0.50 3.45 -9.12
N VAL A 74 -1.35 2.73 -8.37
CA VAL A 74 -2.58 2.12 -8.90
C VAL A 74 -3.53 3.19 -9.43
N ALA A 75 -3.79 4.25 -8.67
CA ALA A 75 -4.66 5.34 -9.09
C ALA A 75 -4.18 6.01 -10.40
N ARG A 76 -2.86 6.22 -10.53
CA ARG A 76 -2.26 6.74 -11.77
C ARG A 76 -2.36 5.78 -12.94
N ALA A 77 -2.23 4.48 -12.71
CA ALA A 77 -2.35 3.46 -13.75
C ALA A 77 -3.80 3.28 -14.26
N LEU A 78 -4.78 3.64 -13.44
CA LEU A 78 -6.21 3.56 -13.75
C LEU A 78 -6.82 4.90 -14.20
N ALA A 79 -6.07 6.00 -14.04
CA ALA A 79 -6.49 7.31 -14.52
C ALA A 79 -6.65 7.26 -16.05
N PRO A 80 -7.67 7.96 -16.60
CA PRO A 80 -7.87 8.06 -18.04
C PRO A 80 -6.72 8.78 -18.75
#